data_AF-A0A9Q5ZT35-F1
#
_entry.id   AF-A0A9Q5ZT35-F1
#
_cell.length_a   1.000
_cell.length_b   1.000
_cell.length_c   1.000
_cell.angle_alpha   90.00
_cell.angle_beta   90.00
_cell.angle_gamma   90.00
#
_symmetry.space_group_name_H-M   'P 1'
#
loop_
_entity.id
_entity.type
_entity.pdbx_description
1 polymer ?
#
loop_
_entity_poly.entity_id
_entity_poly.type
_entity_poly.pdbx_seq_one_letter_code
_entity_poly.pdbx_strand_id
1 'polypeptide(L)'
;MIIGNLQALQQAGLPPALKQLLSSEACSLAALSARENGRFQPDDAPWFCTLSVVQTQPAAERHTEYHRQWADIQVILAGEERIQAGMAPAMRPEDHELKP
;
A
#
# COMPACT_ATOMS: atom_id res chain seq x y z
N MET A 1 -6.46 -4.31 -8.97
CA MET A 1 -5.28 -3.41 -8.95
C MET A 1 -5.70 -2.04 -9.45
N ILE A 2 -5.27 -0.97 -8.78
CA ILE A 2 -5.39 0.41 -9.25
C ILE A 2 -3.98 1.01 -9.16
N ILE A 3 -3.52 1.64 -10.24
CA ILE A 3 -2.20 2.28 -10.31
C ILE A 3 -2.42 3.75 -10.65
N GLY A 4 -1.75 4.65 -9.93
CA GLY A 4 -1.90 6.08 -10.14
C GLY A 4 -0.86 6.88 -9.37
N ASN A 5 -1.00 8.20 -9.41
CA ASN A 5 -0.13 9.13 -8.72
C ASN A 5 -0.94 9.88 -7.64
N LEU A 6 -0.46 9.89 -6.39
CA LEU A 6 -1.11 10.62 -5.29
C LEU A 6 -1.24 12.13 -5.56
N GLN A 7 -0.34 12.73 -6.34
CA GLN A 7 -0.42 14.13 -6.75
C GLN A 7 -1.56 14.39 -7.74
N ALA A 8 -2.10 13.36 -8.39
CA ALA A 8 -3.21 13.45 -9.33
C ALA A 8 -4.53 12.87 -8.75
N LEU A 9 -4.61 12.67 -7.43
CA LEU A 9 -5.72 11.98 -6.75
C LEU A 9 -7.10 12.56 -7.09
N GLN A 10 -7.20 13.88 -7.29
CA GLN A 10 -8.48 14.53 -7.60
C GLN A 10 -9.06 14.14 -8.96
N GLN A 11 -8.20 13.72 -9.90
CA GLN A 11 -8.58 13.27 -11.23
C GLN A 11 -8.89 11.76 -11.27
N ALA A 12 -8.60 11.03 -10.20
CA ALA A 12 -8.78 9.59 -10.13
C ALA A 12 -10.24 9.22 -9.81
N GLY A 13 -10.78 8.24 -10.55
CA GLY A 13 -12.08 7.61 -10.29
C GLY A 13 -12.04 6.61 -9.12
N LEU A 14 -11.48 7.02 -7.97
CA LEU A 14 -11.36 6.15 -6.80
C LEU A 14 -12.69 5.98 -6.06
N PRO A 15 -12.93 4.80 -5.46
CA PRO A 15 -13.99 4.62 -4.47
C PRO A 15 -13.92 5.72 -3.39
N PRO A 16 -15.07 6.28 -2.94
CA PRO A 16 -15.09 7.42 -2.02
C PRO A 16 -14.27 7.22 -0.74
N ALA A 17 -14.33 6.04 -0.13
CA ALA A 17 -13.58 5.72 1.09
C ALA A 17 -12.06 5.82 0.87
N LEU A 18 -11.56 5.31 -0.27
CA LEU A 18 -10.14 5.40 -0.63
C LEU A 18 -9.74 6.84 -0.96
N LYS A 19 -10.59 7.58 -1.69
CA LYS A 19 -10.34 8.99 -1.99
C LYS A 19 -10.26 9.83 -0.72
N GLN A 20 -11.17 9.61 0.23
CA GLN A 20 -11.19 10.32 1.52
C GLN A 20 -9.95 10.00 2.35
N LEU A 21 -9.59 8.71 2.48
CA LEU A 21 -8.39 8.28 3.19
C LEU A 21 -7.12 8.94 2.62
N LEU A 22 -6.92 8.82 1.31
CA LEU A 22 -5.73 9.32 0.62
C LEU A 22 -5.69 10.85 0.51
N SER A 23 -6.83 11.53 0.67
CA SER A 23 -6.90 13.00 0.75
C SER A 23 -6.65 13.53 2.17
N SER A 24 -6.58 12.67 3.19
CA SER A 24 -6.36 13.10 4.56
C SER A 24 -4.94 13.62 4.78
N GLU A 25 -4.78 14.61 5.65
CA GLU A 25 -3.47 15.17 5.98
C GLU A 25 -2.50 14.12 6.53
N ALA A 26 -3.02 13.17 7.32
CA ALA A 26 -2.26 12.06 7.89
C ALA A 26 -1.63 11.15 6.83
N CYS A 27 -2.23 11.08 5.63
CA CYS A 27 -1.75 10.29 4.49
C CYS A 27 -1.06 11.15 3.42
N SER A 28 -0.85 12.45 3.66
CA SER A 28 -0.08 13.29 2.75
C SER A 28 1.37 12.82 2.65
N LEU A 29 2.01 13.02 1.50
CA LEU A 29 3.42 12.66 1.31
C LEU A 29 4.30 13.28 2.41
N ALA A 30 4.10 14.57 2.72
CA ALA A 30 4.86 15.26 3.75
C ALA A 30 4.67 14.63 5.14
N ALA A 31 3.43 14.32 5.53
CA ALA A 31 3.15 13.70 6.81
C ALA A 31 3.70 12.26 6.91
N LEU A 32 3.62 11.48 5.82
CA LEU A 32 4.16 10.13 5.79
C LEU A 32 5.71 10.13 5.80
N SER A 33 6.34 10.98 5.00
CA SER A 33 7.81 11.09 4.93
C SER A 33 8.45 11.61 6.23
N ALA A 34 7.70 12.36 7.05
CA ALA A 34 8.20 12.87 8.34
C ALA A 34 8.08 11.86 9.48
N ARG A 35 7.40 10.72 9.28
CA ARG A 35 7.20 9.70 10.33
C ARG A 35 8.39 8.75 10.41
N GLU A 36 8.59 8.21 11.60
CA GLU A 36 9.52 7.11 11.82
C GLU A 36 9.00 5.81 11.18
N ASN A 37 9.92 4.90 10.87
CA ASN A 37 9.57 3.57 10.40
C ASN A 37 8.78 2.82 11.47
N GLY A 38 7.79 2.04 11.05
CA GLY A 38 6.94 1.25 11.92
C GLY A 38 5.46 1.31 11.55
N ARG A 39 4.63 0.72 12.40
CA ARG A 39 3.16 0.72 12.24
C ARG A 39 2.59 2.03 12.76
N PHE A 40 1.77 2.66 11.93
CA PHE A 40 0.94 3.81 12.30
C PHE A 40 -0.53 3.46 12.10
N GLN A 41 -1.32 3.70 13.15
CA GLN A 41 -2.77 3.58 13.13
C GLN A 41 -3.33 4.73 13.97
N PRO A 42 -4.14 5.63 13.40
CA PRO A 42 -4.89 6.58 14.21
C PRO A 42 -5.88 5.86 15.14
N ASP A 43 -6.20 6.48 16.27
CA ASP A 43 -7.20 5.95 17.20
C ASP A 43 -8.55 5.73 16.47
N ASP A 44 -9.18 4.59 16.74
CA ASP A 44 -10.44 4.16 16.14
C ASP A 44 -10.46 4.08 14.59
N ALA A 45 -9.30 4.14 13.94
CA ALA A 45 -9.21 4.01 12.49
C ALA A 45 -9.38 2.54 12.05
N PRO A 46 -10.23 2.25 11.05
CA PRO A 46 -10.39 0.91 10.48
C PRO A 46 -9.26 0.55 9.49
N TRP A 47 -8.12 1.23 9.59
CA TRP A 47 -6.97 1.07 8.70
C TRP A 47 -5.69 1.36 9.48
N PHE A 48 -4.58 0.83 9.00
CA PHE A 48 -3.25 1.15 9.47
C PHE A 48 -2.30 1.22 8.26
N CYS A 49 -1.12 1.81 8.44
CA CYS A 49 -0.04 1.70 7.47
C CYS A 49 1.26 1.32 8.18
N THR A 50 2.16 0.70 7.42
CA THR A 50 3.52 0.38 7.87
C THR A 50 4.49 1.17 7.02
N LEU A 51 5.32 1.99 7.67
CA LEU A 51 6.41 2.71 7.02
C LEU A 51 7.69 1.93 7.19
N SER A 52 8.39 1.70 6.08
CA SER A 52 9.69 1.06 6.09
C SER A 52 10.54 1.55 4.93
N VAL A 53 11.85 1.52 5.12
CA VAL A 53 12.83 1.65 4.03
C VAL A 53 13.26 0.26 3.67
N VAL A 54 13.02 -0.14 2.42
CA VAL A 54 13.35 -1.47 1.92
C VAL A 54 14.32 -1.38 0.74
N GLN A 55 15.17 -2.38 0.61
CA GLN A 55 15.97 -2.57 -0.61
C GLN A 55 15.19 -3.47 -1.56
N THR A 56 15.07 -3.06 -2.82
CA THR A 56 14.44 -3.88 -3.85
C THR A 56 15.21 -5.17 -4.08
N GLN A 57 14.51 -6.25 -4.39
CA GLN A 57 15.09 -7.55 -4.70
C GLN A 57 14.75 -7.99 -6.13
N PRO A 58 15.56 -8.89 -6.73
CA PRO A 58 15.21 -9.53 -7.99
C PRO A 58 13.86 -10.24 -7.91
N ALA A 59 13.10 -10.23 -9.01
CA ALA A 59 11.76 -10.81 -9.05
C ALA A 59 11.74 -12.32 -8.71
N ALA A 60 12.80 -13.05 -9.05
CA ALA A 60 12.90 -14.49 -8.76
C ALA A 60 13.10 -14.80 -7.26
N GLU A 61 13.49 -13.81 -6.45
CA GLU A 61 13.75 -13.96 -5.01
C GLU A 61 12.55 -13.54 -4.16
N ARG A 62 11.55 -12.88 -4.76
CA ARG A 62 10.33 -12.47 -4.06
C ARG A 62 9.22 -13.52 -4.23
N HIS A 63 8.56 -13.87 -3.12
CA HIS A 63 7.34 -14.66 -3.19
C HIS A 63 6.14 -13.79 -3.55
N THR A 64 5.08 -14.44 -4.03
CA THR A 64 3.77 -13.81 -4.24
C THR A 64 3.02 -13.75 -2.91
N GLU A 65 2.27 -12.67 -2.70
CA GLU A 65 1.49 -12.42 -1.48
C GLU A 65 0.05 -12.05 -1.86
N TYR A 66 -0.91 -12.54 -1.08
CA TYR A 66 -2.32 -12.23 -1.22
C TYR A 66 -3.02 -12.08 0.14
N HIS A 67 -4.02 -11.19 0.16
CA HIS A 67 -4.87 -10.96 1.34
C HIS A 67 -6.34 -11.15 1.00
N ARG A 68 -7.09 -11.71 1.96
CA ARG A 68 -8.55 -11.84 1.87
C ARG A 68 -9.31 -10.78 2.65
N GLN A 69 -8.72 -10.29 3.74
CA GLN A 69 -9.39 -9.38 4.70
C GLN A 69 -9.05 -7.91 4.43
N TRP A 70 -7.86 -7.64 3.91
CA TRP A 70 -7.34 -6.29 3.73
C TRP A 70 -7.09 -6.01 2.26
N ALA A 71 -7.30 -4.76 1.87
CA ALA A 71 -6.85 -4.25 0.59
C ALA A 71 -5.54 -3.49 0.80
N ASP A 72 -4.54 -3.83 0.01
CA ASP A 72 -3.24 -3.16 0.05
C ASP A 72 -3.26 -1.84 -0.72
N ILE A 73 -2.76 -0.80 -0.07
CA ILE A 73 -2.42 0.47 -0.71
C ILE A 73 -0.92 0.67 -0.52
N GLN A 74 -0.16 0.41 -1.58
CA GLN A 74 1.30 0.58 -1.57
C GLN A 74 1.64 1.94 -2.18
N VAL A 75 2.41 2.73 -1.45
CA VAL A 75 2.83 4.08 -1.84
C VAL A 75 4.34 4.17 -1.76
N ILE A 76 4.98 4.54 -2.86
CA ILE A 76 6.41 4.84 -2.88
C ILE A 76 6.61 6.29 -2.43
N LEU A 77 7.20 6.48 -1.25
CA LEU A 77 7.46 7.81 -0.68
C LEU A 77 8.74 8.43 -1.26
N ALA A 78 9.74 7.61 -1.56
CA ALA A 78 11.00 8.00 -2.19
C ALA A 78 11.62 6.80 -2.92
N GLY A 79 12.35 7.08 -4.01
CA GLY A 79 12.98 6.04 -4.83
C GLY A 79 11.99 5.39 -5.81
N GLU A 80 12.30 4.16 -6.21
CA GLU A 80 11.56 3.41 -7.22
C GLU A 80 11.47 1.93 -6.82
N GLU A 81 10.31 1.33 -7.04
CA GLU A 81 10.09 -0.11 -6.88
C GLU A 81 9.26 -0.64 -8.05
N ARG A 82 9.61 -1.83 -8.54
CA ARG A 82 8.81 -2.55 -9.53
C ARG A 82 7.95 -3.59 -8.83
N ILE A 83 6.65 -3.37 -8.82
CA ILE A 83 5.66 -4.30 -8.25
C ILE A 83 5.06 -5.14 -9.39
N GLN A 84 5.16 -6.46 -9.27
CA GLN A 84 4.51 -7.40 -10.19
C GLN A 84 3.11 -7.75 -9.67
N ALA A 85 2.12 -7.71 -10.57
CA ALA A 85 0.74 -8.01 -10.22
C ALA A 85 0.08 -8.89 -11.28
N GLY A 86 -0.67 -9.90 -10.82
CA GLY A 86 -1.48 -10.78 -11.66
C GLY A 86 -2.98 -10.49 -11.51
N MET A 87 -3.71 -10.52 -12.62
CA MET A 87 -5.19 -10.35 -12.62
C MET A 87 -5.93 -11.67 -12.44
N ALA A 88 -5.27 -12.80 -12.70
CA ALA A 88 -5.84 -14.13 -12.49
C ALA A 88 -5.58 -14.59 -11.05
N PRO A 89 -6.56 -15.26 -10.41
CA PRO A 89 -6.33 -15.92 -9.13
C PRO A 89 -5.45 -17.15 -9.37
N ALA A 90 -4.14 -16.94 -9.42
CA ALA A 90 -3.13 -17.99 -9.33
C ALA A 90 -2.69 -18.21 -7.87
N MET A 91 -3.55 -17.80 -6.92
CA MET A 91 -3.29 -17.88 -5.48
C MET A 91 -3.11 -19.34 -5.07
N ARG A 92 -1.98 -19.62 -4.45
CA ARG A 92 -1.73 -20.89 -3.76
C ARG A 92 -1.91 -20.67 -2.25
N PRO A 93 -2.23 -21.71 -1.47
CA PRO A 93 -2.44 -21.57 -0.03
C PRO A 93 -1.26 -20.91 0.70
N GLU A 94 -0.02 -21.15 0.26
CA GLU A 94 1.19 -20.55 0.81
C GLU A 94 1.34 -19.05 0.55
N ASP A 95 0.61 -18.50 -0.41
CA ASP A 95 0.68 -17.07 -0.73
C ASP A 95 -0.25 -16.23 0.19
N HIS A 96 -1.04 -16.87 1.07
CA HIS A 96 -1.96 -16.17 1.97
C HIS A 96 -1.23 -15.61 3.20
N GLU A 97 -1.20 -14.29 3.33
CA GLU A 97 -0.55 -13.61 4.44
C GLU A 97 -1.57 -12.92 5.35
N LEU A 98 -1.47 -13.22 6.66
CA LEU A 98 -2.28 -12.61 7.70
C LEU A 98 -1.58 -11.35 8.18
N LYS A 99 -2.22 -10.20 7.94
CA LYS A 99 -1.77 -8.93 8.53
C LYS A 99 -2.36 -8.78 9.94
N PRO A 100 -1.55 -8.36 10.93
CA PRO A 100 -1.97 -8.22 12.33
C PRO A 100 -2.98 -7.08 12.57
#